data_AF-A0A5N6RU50-F1
#
_entry.id   AF-A0A5N6RU50-F1
#
_cell.length_a   1.000
_cell.length_b   1.000
_cell.length_c   1.000
_cell.angle_alpha   90.00
_cell.angle_beta   90.00
_cell.angle_gamma   90.00
#
_symmetry.space_group_name_H-M   'P 1'
#
loop_
_entity.id
_entity.type
_entity.pdbx_description
1 polymer ?
#
loop_
_entity_poly.entity_id
_entity_poly.type
_entity_poly.pdbx_seq_one_letter_code
_entity_poly.pdbx_strand_id
1 'polypeptide(L)'
;MAGCGVWTTNGIYKYIFEGDSLEVVNALRSDDSCWTQYGMMINEEKEGLLRLQKWNVQHVRREANAVAHRLAKEALVLGDKNMARSYFLYSGCNPCG
;
A
#
# COMPACT_ATOMS: atom_id res chain seq x y z
N MET A 1 -0.44 -27.69 -11.50
CA MET A 1 -1.31 -26.50 -11.67
C MET A 1 -0.46 -25.28 -11.41
N ALA A 2 -0.46 -24.34 -12.35
CA ALA A 2 0.45 -23.21 -12.43
C ALA A 2 0.32 -22.24 -11.24
N GLY A 3 1.46 -21.67 -10.82
CA GLY A 3 1.59 -20.81 -9.66
C GLY A 3 0.78 -19.52 -9.78
N CYS A 4 -0.12 -19.32 -8.82
CA CYS A 4 -0.52 -17.99 -8.38
C CYS A 4 0.73 -17.36 -7.74
N GLY A 5 1.12 -16.16 -8.20
CA GLY A 5 2.35 -15.48 -7.80
C GLY A 5 2.45 -15.32 -6.29
N VAL A 6 3.11 -16.28 -5.63
CA VAL A 6 3.58 -16.11 -4.27
C VAL A 6 4.67 -15.05 -4.37
N TRP A 7 4.46 -13.89 -3.75
CA TRP A 7 5.52 -12.94 -3.45
C TRP A 7 6.49 -13.65 -2.51
N THR A 8 7.37 -14.48 -3.06
CA THR A 8 8.37 -15.17 -2.26
C THR A 8 9.42 -14.13 -1.91
N THR A 9 9.39 -13.74 -0.65
CA THR A 9 10.24 -12.77 0.03
C THR A 9 11.68 -13.27 0.16
N ASN A 10 12.14 -14.13 -0.75
CA ASN A 10 13.34 -14.96 -0.65
C ASN A 10 14.59 -14.11 -0.45
N GLY A 11 14.86 -13.69 0.79
CA GLY A 11 15.94 -12.79 1.17
C GLY A 11 15.58 -11.75 2.24
N ILE A 12 14.29 -11.44 2.46
CA ILE A 12 13.84 -10.48 3.49
C ILE A 12 13.43 -11.25 4.74
N TYR A 13 14.25 -11.11 5.78
CA TYR A 13 14.07 -11.80 7.07
C TYR A 13 13.22 -11.03 8.08
N LYS A 14 12.97 -9.73 7.84
CA LYS A 14 12.18 -8.86 8.73
C LYS A 14 11.52 -7.73 7.94
N TYR A 15 10.23 -7.57 8.15
CA TYR A 15 9.43 -6.46 7.63
C TYR A 15 9.23 -5.38 8.69
N ILE A 16 9.33 -4.12 8.29
CA ILE A 16 8.93 -2.97 9.11
C ILE A 16 8.00 -2.13 8.24
N PHE A 17 6.72 -2.10 8.60
CA PHE A 17 5.71 -1.30 7.93
C PHE A 17 5.60 0.05 8.64
N GLU A 18 5.83 1.13 7.92
CA GLU A 18 5.76 2.48 8.46
C GLU A 18 4.50 3.18 7.94
N GLY A 19 3.76 3.84 8.83
CA GLY A 19 2.55 4.56 8.47
C GLY A 19 2.30 5.76 9.39
N ASP A 20 1.58 6.75 8.90
CA ASP A 20 1.25 8.00 9.62
C ASP A 20 -0.14 8.00 10.28
N SER A 21 -0.91 6.91 10.13
CA SER A 21 -2.17 6.71 10.84
C SER A 21 -1.95 5.94 12.13
N LEU A 22 -1.92 6.65 13.26
CA LEU A 22 -1.79 6.04 14.59
C LEU A 22 -2.92 5.04 14.88
N GLU A 23 -4.12 5.33 14.41
CA GLU A 23 -5.29 4.46 14.57
C GLU A 23 -5.09 3.10 13.89
N VAL A 24 -4.65 3.10 12.63
CA VAL A 24 -4.35 1.88 11.86
C VAL A 24 -3.17 1.12 12.48
N VAL A 25 -2.11 1.82 12.86
CA VAL A 25 -0.94 1.21 13.49
C VAL A 25 -1.32 0.50 14.80
N ASN A 26 -2.13 1.14 15.64
CA ASN A 26 -2.59 0.55 16.88
C ASN A 26 -3.55 -0.63 16.64
N ALA A 27 -4.44 -0.52 15.65
CA ALA A 27 -5.35 -1.60 15.31
C ALA A 27 -4.61 -2.85 14.82
N LEU A 28 -3.56 -2.69 14.02
CA LEU A 28 -2.70 -3.80 13.55
C LEU A 28 -1.84 -4.41 14.66
N ARG A 29 -1.46 -3.64 15.68
CA ARG A 29 -0.66 -4.11 16.83
C ARG A 29 -1.49 -4.80 17.90
N SER A 30 -2.79 -4.52 17.96
CA SER A 30 -3.70 -5.20 18.87
C SER A 30 -3.89 -6.65 18.42
N ASP A 31 -3.99 -7.58 19.36
CA ASP A 31 -4.34 -8.98 19.08
C ASP A 31 -5.84 -9.16 18.83
N ASP A 32 -6.67 -8.17 19.16
CA ASP A 32 -8.12 -8.24 19.05
C ASP A 32 -8.60 -7.93 17.63
N SER A 33 -9.72 -8.53 17.22
CA SER A 33 -10.38 -8.16 15.97
C SER A 33 -10.84 -6.70 16.00
N CYS A 34 -10.64 -6.00 14.88
CA CYS A 34 -11.11 -4.63 14.70
C CYS A 34 -12.56 -4.64 14.21
N TRP A 35 -13.47 -3.95 14.92
CA TRP A 35 -14.90 -3.86 14.62
C TRP A 35 -15.34 -2.49 14.10
N THR A 36 -14.39 -1.68 13.63
CA THR A 36 -14.67 -0.38 13.03
C THR A 36 -15.14 -0.54 11.57
N GLN A 37 -15.55 0.56 10.93
CA GLN A 37 -15.94 0.57 9.51
C GLN A 37 -14.86 0.05 8.54
N TYR A 38 -13.59 0.12 8.94
CA TYR A 38 -12.45 -0.39 8.17
C TYR A 38 -11.88 -1.70 8.76
N GLY A 39 -12.57 -2.28 9.75
CA GLY A 39 -12.11 -3.42 10.54
C GLY A 39 -11.91 -4.69 9.72
N MET A 40 -12.71 -4.89 8.66
CA MET A 40 -12.51 -6.01 7.72
C MET A 40 -11.12 -5.98 7.10
N MET A 41 -10.68 -4.83 6.58
CA MET A 41 -9.33 -4.69 6.02
C MET A 41 -8.27 -4.94 7.09
N ILE A 42 -8.39 -4.33 8.28
CA ILE A 42 -7.42 -4.59 9.36
C ILE A 42 -7.29 -6.08 9.71
N ASN A 43 -8.41 -6.80 9.79
CA ASN A 43 -8.40 -8.22 10.14
C ASN A 43 -7.82 -9.07 9.01
N GLU A 44 -8.12 -8.77 7.73
CA GLU A 44 -7.51 -9.42 6.57
C GLU A 44 -5.99 -9.20 6.53
N GLU A 45 -5.54 -7.98 6.82
CA GLU A 45 -4.13 -7.62 6.90
C GLU A 45 -3.41 -8.39 8.02
N LYS A 46 -4.04 -8.55 9.19
CA LYS A 46 -3.50 -9.35 10.30
C LYS A 46 -3.24 -10.80 9.88
N GLU A 47 -4.21 -11.43 9.22
CA GLU A 47 -4.05 -12.79 8.67
C GLU A 47 -2.93 -12.85 7.62
N GLY A 48 -2.74 -11.77 6.87
CA GLY A 48 -1.61 -11.56 5.98
C GLY A 48 -0.26 -11.58 6.69
N LEU A 49 -0.15 -10.79 7.76
CA LEU A 49 1.07 -10.62 8.54
C LEU A 49 1.49 -11.89 9.28
N LEU A 50 0.55 -12.77 9.65
CA LEU A 50 0.85 -14.09 10.23
C LEU A 50 1.69 -14.98 9.30
N ARG A 51 1.68 -14.72 7.99
CA ARG A 51 2.51 -15.46 7.01
C ARG A 51 3.95 -14.96 6.92
N LEU A 52 4.26 -13.81 7.54
CA LEU A 52 5.61 -13.24 7.54
C LEU A 52 6.41 -13.77 8.74
N GLN A 53 7.64 -14.21 8.49
CA GLN A 53 8.50 -14.79 9.53
C GLN A 53 8.77 -13.80 10.69
N LYS A 54 9.06 -12.53 10.36
CA LYS A 54 9.20 -11.44 11.33
C LYS A 54 8.66 -10.16 10.71
N TRP A 55 7.82 -9.46 11.45
CA TRP A 55 7.30 -8.16 11.04
C TRP A 55 7.14 -7.23 12.24
N ASN A 56 7.03 -5.94 11.97
CA ASN A 56 6.63 -4.91 12.93
C ASN A 56 5.91 -3.79 12.18
N VAL A 57 5.02 -3.08 12.85
CA VAL A 57 4.37 -1.88 12.34
C VAL A 57 4.79 -0.70 13.21
N GLN A 58 5.17 0.42 12.61
CA GLN A 58 5.63 1.63 13.30
C GLN A 58 4.87 2.86 12.83
N HIS A 59 4.45 3.67 13.81
CA HIS A 59 3.90 4.98 13.53
C HIS A 59 5.04 5.96 13.28
N VAL A 60 4.97 6.66 12.15
CA VAL A 60 5.88 7.75 11.78
C VAL A 60 5.09 9.03 11.60
N ARG A 61 5.76 10.19 11.68
CA ARG A 61 5.10 11.46 11.38
C ARG A 61 4.77 11.54 9.89
N ARG A 62 3.75 12.32 9.53
CA ARG A 62 3.30 12.48 8.14
C ARG A 62 4.39 12.97 7.20
N GLU A 63 5.30 13.80 7.69
CA GLU A 63 6.44 14.30 6.91
C GLU A 63 7.42 13.18 6.56
N ALA A 64 7.55 12.16 7.40
CA ALA A 64 8.36 10.98 7.13
C ALA A 64 7.67 10.00 6.17
N ASN A 65 6.34 10.04 6.07
CA ASN A 65 5.56 9.26 5.11
C ASN A 65 5.26 10.02 3.79
N ALA A 66 6.07 11.03 3.44
CA ALA A 66 5.79 11.94 2.31
C ALA A 66 5.71 11.22 0.95
N VAL A 67 6.52 10.17 0.76
CA VAL A 67 6.53 9.41 -0.50
C VAL A 67 5.21 8.65 -0.69
N ALA A 68 4.78 7.87 0.30
CA ALA A 68 3.51 7.15 0.22
C ALA A 68 2.32 8.11 0.14
N HIS A 69 2.38 9.22 0.89
CA HIS A 69 1.36 10.27 0.81
C HIS A 69 1.24 10.85 -0.61
N ARG A 70 2.37 11.14 -1.27
CA ARG A 70 2.38 11.65 -2.64
C ARG A 70 1.83 10.62 -3.62
N LEU A 71 2.25 9.36 -3.50
CA LEU A 71 1.74 8.27 -4.34
C LEU A 71 0.21 8.11 -4.22
N ALA A 72 -0.32 8.13 -2.99
CA ALA A 72 -1.76 8.05 -2.76
C ALA A 72 -2.51 9.24 -3.36
N LYS A 73 -1.96 10.46 -3.24
CA LYS A 73 -2.56 11.67 -3.83
C LYS A 73 -2.54 11.63 -5.37
N GLU A 74 -1.45 11.16 -5.97
CA GLU A 74 -1.35 11.01 -7.43
C GLU A 74 -2.33 9.94 -7.92
N ALA A 75 -2.44 8.80 -7.23
CA ALA A 75 -3.41 7.75 -7.55
C ALA A 75 -4.86 8.25 -7.46
N LEU A 76 -5.21 9.06 -6.45
CA LEU A 76 -6.53 9.67 -6.33
C LEU A 76 -6.83 10.58 -7.54
N VAL A 77 -5.88 11.42 -7.94
CA VAL A 77 -6.02 12.30 -9.12
C VAL A 77 -6.19 11.50 -10.41
N LEU A 78 -5.51 10.36 -10.53
CA LEU A 78 -5.63 9.45 -11.68
C LEU A 78 -6.91 8.62 -11.66
N GLY A 79 -7.45 8.29 -10.48
CA GLY A 79 -8.72 7.57 -10.35
C GLY A 79 -9.92 8.46 -10.63
N ASP A 80 -9.87 9.72 -10.20
CA ASP A 80 -10.92 10.71 -10.43
C ASP A 80 -10.97 11.18 -11.89
N LYS A 81 -9.80 11.27 -12.53
CA LYS A 81 -9.73 11.46 -13.97
C LYS A 81 -9.96 10.11 -14.60
N ASN A 82 -11.13 9.88 -15.18
CA ASN A 82 -11.36 8.81 -16.17
C ASN A 82 -10.38 8.91 -17.37
N MET A 83 -9.09 8.63 -17.13
CA MET A 83 -7.97 8.98 -17.99
C MET A 83 -7.56 7.78 -18.82
N ALA A 84 -8.50 7.33 -19.65
CA ALA A 84 -8.18 6.55 -20.85
C ALA A 84 -8.40 7.34 -22.15
N ARG A 85 -8.63 8.67 -22.09
CA ARG A 85 -8.77 9.49 -23.31
C ARG A 85 -7.74 10.59 -23.52
N SER A 86 -6.94 10.97 -22.53
CA SER A 86 -5.95 12.05 -22.71
C SER A 86 -4.48 11.63 -22.64
N TYR A 87 -4.12 10.46 -22.09
CA TYR A 87 -2.74 9.97 -22.16
C TYR A 87 -2.31 9.55 -23.58
N PHE A 88 -3.25 9.15 -24.45
CA PHE A 88 -2.95 8.87 -25.87
C PHE A 88 -2.53 10.11 -26.69
N LEU A 89 -2.73 11.32 -26.18
CA LEU A 89 -2.31 12.55 -26.86
C LEU A 89 -0.94 13.07 -26.41
N TYR A 90 -0.32 12.47 -25.39
CA TYR A 90 1.02 12.83 -24.91
C TYR A 90 2.12 11.85 -25.32
N SER A 91 1.78 10.72 -25.97
CA SER A 91 2.75 9.79 -26.57
C SER A 91 3.07 10.10 -28.05
N GLY A 92 2.58 11.22 -28.60
CA GLY A 92 2.98 11.73 -29.91
C GLY A 92 4.35 12.41 -29.86
N CYS A 93 5.42 11.63 -29.75
CA CYS A 93 6.78 12.11 -30.05
C CYS A 93 6.92 12.35 -31.57
N ASN A 94 7.57 13.47 -31.92
CA ASN A 94 7.59 14.18 -33.22
C ASN A 94 8.12 13.40 -34.44
N PRO A 95 7.81 13.82 -35.68
CA PRO A 95 8.80 13.81 -36.75
C PRO A 95 9.69 15.06 -36.62
N CYS A 96 10.98 14.82 -36.37
CA CYS A 96 12.03 15.77 -36.72
C CYS A 96 12.15 15.76 -38.26
N GLY A 97 12.00 16.91 -38.91
CA GLY A 97 12.13 17.08 -40.36
C GLY A 97 11.48 18.36 -40.86
#